data_AF-A0A972KVQ3-F1
#
_entry.id   AF-A0A972KVQ3-F1
#
_cell.length_a   1.000
_cell.length_b   1.000
_cell.length_c   1.000
_cell.angle_alpha   90.00
_cell.angle_beta   90.00
_cell.angle_gamma   90.00
#
_symmetry.space_group_name_H-M   'P 1'
#
loop_
_entity.id
_entity.type
_entity.pdbx_description
1 polymer ?
#
loop_
_entity_poly.entity_id
_entity_poly.type
_entity_poly.pdbx_seq_one_letter_code
_entity_poly.pdbx_strand_id
1 'polypeptide(L)' 'MANIEKPLSQSDLKGPARDFADFCKAEFERRRNSDSPFDESSYQEAMELVLRKLVASAEEV' A
#
# COMPACT_ATOMS: atom_id res chain seq x y z
N MET A 1 -2.62 -6.66 24.10
CA MET A 1 -3.62 -7.02 23.07
C MET A 1 -2.96 -6.73 21.74
N ALA A 2 -2.66 -7.74 20.94
CA ALA A 2 -2.16 -7.50 19.59
C ALA A 2 -3.32 -6.93 18.78
N ASN A 3 -3.25 -5.65 18.42
CA ASN A 3 -4.08 -5.11 17.35
C ASN A 3 -3.61 -5.83 16.08
N ILE A 4 -4.18 -7.00 15.81
CA ILE A 4 -4.05 -7.64 14.51
C ILE A 4 -4.94 -6.81 13.59
N GLU A 5 -4.41 -5.67 13.15
CA GLU A 5 -5.03 -4.88 12.10
C GLU A 5 -5.22 -5.81 10.92
N LYS A 6 -6.48 -6.04 10.56
CA LYS A 6 -6.83 -6.90 9.44
C LYS A 6 -6.07 -6.41 8.21
N PRO A 7 -5.35 -7.28 7.47
CA PRO A 7 -4.67 -6.86 6.26
C PRO A 7 -5.67 -6.16 5.34
N LEU A 8 -5.33 -4.97 4.87
CA LEU A 8 -6.16 -4.22 3.95
C LEU A 8 -6.29 -5.04 2.67
N SER A 9 -7.48 -5.60 2.43
CA SER A 9 -7.75 -6.30 1.18
C SER A 9 -7.85 -5.28 0.06
N GLN A 10 -7.09 -5.49 -1.02
CA GLN A 10 -7.08 -4.58 -2.17
C GLN A 10 -8.49 -4.43 -2.81
N SER A 11 -9.36 -5.43 -2.64
CA SER A 11 -10.77 -5.39 -3.06
C SER A 11 -11.62 -4.35 -2.32
N ASP A 12 -11.20 -3.96 -1.11
CA ASP A 12 -11.98 -3.11 -0.22
C ASP A 12 -11.57 -1.63 -0.36
N LEU A 13 -10.46 -1.36 -1.06
CA LEU A 13 -9.95 -0.02 -1.31
C LEU A 13 -10.81 0.73 -2.35
N LYS A 14 -11.04 2.01 -2.10
CA LYS A 14 -11.80 2.91 -2.98
C LYS A 14 -11.10 4.26 -3.11
N GLY A 15 -11.42 4.98 -4.19
CA GLY A 15 -10.93 6.34 -4.43
C GLY A 15 -9.39 6.42 -4.35
N PRO A 16 -8.83 7.46 -3.69
CA PRO A 16 -7.38 7.66 -3.62
C PRO A 16 -6.59 6.48 -3.06
N ALA A 17 -7.16 5.70 -2.13
CA ALA A 17 -6.49 4.53 -1.58
C ALA A 17 -6.33 3.41 -2.63
N ARG A 18 -7.33 3.23 -3.51
CA ARG A 18 -7.25 2.27 -4.61
C ARG A 18 -6.24 2.72 -5.65
N ASP A 19 -6.29 3.98 -6.08
CA ASP A 19 -5.39 4.53 -7.08
C ASP A 19 -3.92 4.44 -6.61
N PHE A 20 -3.68 4.73 -5.33
CA PHE A 20 -2.37 4.59 -4.70
C PHE A 20 -1.89 3.13 -4.68
N ALA A 21 -2.74 2.17 -4.29
CA ALA A 21 -2.39 0.75 -4.29
C ALA A 21 -2.04 0.25 -5.70
N ASP A 22 -2.82 0.65 -6.71
CA ASP A 22 -2.60 0.25 -8.10
C ASP A 22 -1.28 0.82 -8.64
N PHE A 23 -0.97 2.09 -8.34
CA PHE A 23 0.34 2.67 -8.62
C PHE A 23 1.47 1.91 -7.94
N CYS A 24 1.36 1.67 -6.63
CA CYS A 24 2.41 1.02 -5.87
C CYS A 24 2.71 -0.39 -6.38
N LYS A 25 1.67 -1.13 -6.81
CA LYS A 25 1.83 -2.45 -7.43
C LYS A 25 2.60 -2.39 -8.74
N ALA A 26 2.25 -1.44 -9.62
CA ALA A 26 2.93 -1.29 -10.90
C ALA A 26 4.41 -0.88 -10.72
N GLU A 27 4.68 0.04 -9.80
CA GLU A 27 6.05 0.49 -9.52
C GLU A 27 6.87 -0.58 -8.81
N PHE A 28 6.27 -1.39 -7.92
CA PHE A 28 6.94 -2.52 -7.30
C PHE A 28 7.47 -3.50 -8.36
N GLU A 29 6.62 -3.90 -9.31
CA GLU A 29 7.04 -4.76 -10.42
C GLU A 29 8.12 -4.11 -11.29
N ARG A 30 8.00 -2.81 -11.59
CA ARG A 30 9.02 -2.08 -12.34
C ARG A 30 10.37 -2.08 -11.63
N ARG A 31 10.40 -1.82 -10.32
CA ARG A 31 11.64 -1.72 -9.52
C ARG A 31 12.27 -3.08 -9.30
N ARG A 32 11.46 -4.11 -9.03
CA ARG A 32 11.90 -5.49 -8.87
C ARG A 32 12.55 -6.06 -10.13
N ASN A 33 12.07 -5.64 -11.30
CA ASN A 33 12.63 -6.04 -12.60
C ASN A 33 13.69 -5.06 -13.14
N SER A 34 14.26 -4.21 -12.29
CA SER A 34 15.32 -3.27 -12.67
C SER A 34 16.70 -3.77 -12.25
N ASP A 35 17.76 -3.30 -12.91
CA ASP A 35 19.15 -3.65 -12.56
C ASP A 35 19.67 -2.93 -11.30
N SER A 36 18.83 -2.15 -10.63
CA SER A 36 19.20 -1.38 -9.44
C SER A 36 18.73 -2.07 -8.16
N PRO A 37 19.52 -2.02 -7.07
CA PRO A 37 19.08 -2.50 -5.77
C PRO A 37 17.70 -1.94 -5.40
N PHE A 38 16.84 -2.81 -4.89
CA PHE A 38 15.48 -2.48 -4.46
C PHE A 38 15.18 -3.19 -3.15
N ASP A 39 14.89 -2.41 -2.12
CA ASP A 39 14.44 -2.93 -0.83
C ASP A 39 12.92 -3.12 -0.87
N GLU A 40 12.53 -4.34 -1.26
CA GLU A 40 11.12 -4.74 -1.38
C GLU A 40 10.38 -4.64 -0.03
N SER A 41 11.07 -4.93 1.09
CA SER A 41 10.46 -4.94 2.43
C SER A 41 10.11 -3.52 2.86
N SER A 42 11.07 -2.59 2.78
CA SER A 42 10.83 -1.19 3.13
C SER A 42 9.75 -0.55 2.25
N TYR A 43 9.69 -0.93 0.97
CA TYR A 43 8.66 -0.44 0.07
C TYR A 43 7.26 -0.93 0.47
N GLN A 44 7.11 -2.23 0.78
CA GLN A 44 5.83 -2.81 1.21
C GLN A 44 5.36 -2.19 2.52
N GLU A 45 6.26 -2.02 3.51
CA GLU A 45 5.93 -1.38 4.78
C GLU A 45 5.45 0.07 4.58
N ALA A 46 6.17 0.85 3.77
CA ALA A 46 5.78 2.22 3.47
C ALA A 46 4.42 2.30 2.75
N MET A 47 4.17 1.40 1.79
CA MET A 47 2.90 1.29 1.08
C MET A 47 1.75 1.01 2.06
N GLU A 48 1.92 0.05 2.96
CA GLU A 48 0.91 -0.29 3.97
C GLU A 48 0.59 0.89 4.89
N LEU A 49 1.61 1.62 5.37
CA LEU A 49 1.43 2.78 6.23
C LEU A 49 0.61 3.89 5.55
N VAL A 50 0.88 4.16 4.27
CA VAL A 50 0.12 5.16 3.50
C VAL A 50 -1.31 4.70 3.27
N LEU A 51 -1.51 3.43 2.90
CA LEU A 51 -2.85 2.88 2.68
C LEU A 51 -3.71 2.94 3.95
N ARG A 52 -3.15 2.62 5.12
CA ARG A 52 -3.87 2.74 6.40
C ARG A 52 -4.34 4.17 6.65
N LYS A 53 -3.50 5.17 6.37
CA LYS A 53 -3.86 6.59 6.51
C LYS A 53 -4.93 7.02 5.51
N LEU A 54 -4.79 6.62 4.24
CA LEU A 54 -5.76 6.98 3.19
C LEU A 54 -7.14 6.38 3.46
N VAL A 55 -7.21 5.15 3.96
CA VAL A 55 -8.47 4.51 4.35
C VAL A 55 -9.10 5.22 5.54
N ALA A 56 -8.32 5.49 6.60
CA ALA A 56 -8.83 6.18 7.78
C ALA A 56 -9.37 7.58 7.45
N SER A 57 -8.67 8.36 6.63
CA SER A 57 -9.13 9.69 6.21
C SER A 57 -10.35 9.66 5.28
N ALA A 58 -10.65 8.53 4.63
CA ALA A 58 -11.85 8.38 3.80
C ALA A 58 -13.10 8.07 4.63
N GLU A 59 -12.95 7.57 5.86
CA GLU A 59 -14.06 7.28 6.78
C GLU A 59 -14.50 8.52 7.58
N GLU A 60 -13.69 9.58 7.62
CA GLU A 60 -13.95 10.85 8.32
C GLU A 60 -14.79 11.85 7.50
N VAL A 61 -15.32 11.45 6.33
CA VAL A 61 -16.02 12.32 5.36
C VAL A 61 -17.50 11.99 5.22
#